data_AF-A0A8T0Y5S3-F1
#
_entry.id   AF-A0A8T0Y5S3-F1
#
_cell.length_a   1.000
_cell.length_b   1.000
_cell.length_c   1.000
_cell.angle_alpha   90.00
_cell.angle_beta   90.00
_cell.angle_gamma   90.00
#
_symmetry.space_group_name_H-M   'P 1'
#
loop_
_entity.id
_entity.type
_entity.pdbx_description
1 polymer ?
#
loop_
_entity_poly.entity_id
_entity_poly.type
_entity_poly.pdbx_seq_one_letter_code
_entity_poly.pdbx_strand_id
1 'polypeptide(L)'
;MDGLSKTAQDRPDIVARVWQLKLGAELKDLNEGVLGRVRARIYVVEFQKRGLPHAHILVILAEEDKPRTRQIIDKMVSVELPDKEKNPQLYETVTTCMIHGPCGAAYPDAVCMKGGKCTKGFPKTLSEVTKGNVAGYPVYRRRRRAAGVVLINGKEYDN
;
A
#
# COMPACT_ATOMS: atom_id res chain seq x y z
N MET A 1 8.40 27.87 29.18
CA MET A 1 9.35 27.25 28.23
C MET A 1 8.58 26.14 27.54
N ASP A 2 7.97 26.46 26.40
CA ASP A 2 7.15 25.51 25.66
C ASP A 2 8.08 24.52 24.96
N GLY A 3 8.08 23.28 25.43
CA GLY A 3 8.77 22.18 24.77
C GLY A 3 8.09 21.91 23.44
N LEU A 4 8.60 22.52 22.35
CA LEU A 4 8.20 22.20 20.99
C LEU A 4 8.29 20.68 20.79
N SER A 5 7.14 20.04 20.59
CA SER A 5 7.03 18.66 20.17
C SER A 5 7.78 18.50 18.85
N LYS A 6 8.95 17.86 18.89
CA LYS A 6 9.73 17.56 17.69
C LYS A 6 9.01 16.48 16.88
N THR A 7 8.74 16.76 15.63
CA THR A 7 8.19 15.82 14.67
C THR A 7 9.30 14.98 14.04
N ALA A 8 8.95 13.88 13.37
CA ALA A 8 9.92 13.07 12.63
C ALA A 8 10.68 13.89 11.57
N GLN A 9 10.05 14.92 11.00
CA GLN A 9 10.64 15.80 9.98
C GLN A 9 11.78 16.65 10.53
N ASP A 10 11.80 16.90 11.85
CA ASP A 10 12.84 17.69 12.53
C ASP A 10 14.12 16.87 12.79
N ARG A 11 14.09 15.55 12.57
CA ARG A 11 15.23 14.63 12.74
C ARG A 11 15.43 13.72 11.52
N PRO A 12 15.78 14.32 10.36
CA PRO A 12 15.96 13.57 9.12
C PRO A 12 17.07 12.49 9.22
N ASP A 13 18.05 12.68 10.11
CA ASP A 13 19.10 11.71 10.40
C ASP A 13 18.55 10.42 11.05
N ILE A 14 17.64 10.54 12.03
CA ILE A 14 17.00 9.39 12.69
C ILE A 14 16.09 8.68 11.70
N VAL A 15 15.29 9.45 10.97
CA VAL A 15 14.38 8.94 9.93
C VAL A 15 15.16 8.11 8.91
N ALA A 16 16.24 8.65 8.34
CA ALA A 16 17.02 7.97 7.33
C ALA A 16 17.64 6.67 7.88
N ARG A 17 18.14 6.68 9.12
CA ARG A 17 18.68 5.48 9.78
C ARG A 17 17.62 4.40 9.98
N VAL A 18 16.47 4.76 10.54
CA VAL A 18 15.37 3.81 10.76
C VAL A 18 14.86 3.28 9.43
N TRP A 19 14.73 4.13 8.42
CA TRP A 19 14.32 3.72 7.08
C TRP A 19 15.31 2.74 6.45
N GLN A 20 16.62 3.00 6.55
CA GLN A 20 17.65 2.10 6.04
C GLN A 20 17.61 0.72 6.72
N LEU A 21 17.34 0.68 8.03
CA LEU A 21 17.16 -0.57 8.77
C LEU A 21 15.92 -1.34 8.29
N LYS A 22 14.80 -0.63 8.06
CA LYS A 22 13.57 -1.24 7.51
C LYS A 22 13.77 -1.77 6.10
N LEU A 23 14.42 -1.00 5.22
CA LEU A 23 14.77 -1.47 3.89
C LEU A 23 15.66 -2.72 3.98
N GLY A 24 16.68 -2.71 4.84
CA GLY A 24 17.52 -3.88 5.05
C GLY A 24 16.76 -5.14 5.45
N ALA A 25 15.79 -5.00 6.36
CA ALA A 25 14.91 -6.09 6.77
C ALA A 25 14.02 -6.59 5.61
N GLU A 26 13.36 -5.69 4.89
CA GLU A 26 12.52 -6.06 3.74
C GLU A 26 13.33 -6.76 2.64
N LEU A 27 14.54 -6.28 2.34
CA LEU A 27 15.43 -6.92 1.37
C LEU A 27 15.89 -8.30 1.84
N LYS A 28 16.07 -8.50 3.14
CA LYS A 28 16.41 -9.81 3.71
C LYS A 28 15.26 -10.79 3.51
N ASP A 29 14.03 -10.42 3.88
CA ASP A 29 12.85 -11.28 3.72
C ASP A 29 12.63 -11.67 2.24
N LEU A 30 12.85 -10.73 1.32
CA LEU A 30 12.83 -11.01 -0.12
C LEU A 30 13.88 -12.05 -0.53
N ASN A 31 15.12 -11.93 -0.04
CA ASN A 31 16.19 -12.89 -0.36
C ASN A 31 15.94 -14.26 0.29
N GLU A 32 15.27 -14.32 1.44
CA GLU A 32 14.86 -15.54 2.12
C GLU A 32 13.64 -16.21 1.47
N GLY A 33 13.08 -15.58 0.43
CA GLY A 33 12.08 -16.20 -0.44
C GLY A 33 10.65 -16.02 0.03
N VAL A 34 10.35 -14.96 0.79
CA VAL A 34 8.97 -14.64 1.21
C VAL A 34 7.99 -14.52 0.03
N LEU A 35 8.48 -14.16 -1.16
CA LEU A 35 7.72 -14.11 -2.42
C LEU A 35 8.05 -15.25 -3.41
N GLY A 36 8.85 -16.24 -3.01
CA GLY A 36 9.44 -17.26 -3.88
C GLY A 36 10.93 -17.04 -4.16
N ARG A 37 11.59 -17.92 -4.92
CA ARG A 37 13.04 -17.84 -5.15
C ARG A 37 13.37 -16.64 -6.04
N VAL A 38 14.14 -15.71 -5.50
CA VAL A 38 14.60 -14.51 -6.21
C VAL A 38 15.82 -14.83 -7.08
N ARG A 39 15.72 -14.58 -8.39
CA ARG A 39 16.85 -14.68 -9.34
C ARG A 39 17.65 -13.40 -9.42
N ALA A 40 16.97 -12.27 -9.36
CA ALA A 40 17.59 -10.96 -9.33
C ALA A 40 16.66 -9.97 -8.63
N ARG A 41 17.25 -8.95 -8.02
CA ARG A 41 16.53 -7.81 -7.46
C ARG A 41 17.28 -6.54 -7.79
N ILE A 42 16.54 -5.56 -8.30
CA ILE A 42 17.05 -4.22 -8.61
C ILE A 42 16.27 -3.27 -7.71
N TYR A 43 16.94 -2.34 -7.05
CA TYR A 43 16.24 -1.29 -6.34
C TYR A 43 16.95 0.04 -6.47
N VAL A 44 16.16 1.12 -6.42
CA VAL A 44 16.64 2.49 -6.41
C VAL A 44 16.05 3.18 -5.19
N VAL A 45 16.90 3.89 -4.47
CA VAL A 45 16.49 4.76 -3.36
C VAL A 45 16.40 6.17 -3.89
N GLU A 46 15.25 6.79 -3.73
CA GLU A 46 14.98 8.14 -4.16
C GLU A 46 14.62 9.03 -2.97
N PHE A 47 15.07 10.27 -3.04
CA PHE A 47 14.72 11.33 -2.10
C PHE A 47 13.85 12.33 -2.84
N GLN A 48 12.53 12.23 -2.68
CA GLN A 48 11.63 13.21 -3.27
C GLN A 48 11.86 14.57 -2.60
N LYS A 49 11.80 15.66 -3.39
CA LYS A 49 11.91 17.02 -2.87
C LYS A 49 10.77 17.24 -1.87
N ARG A 50 11.12 17.28 -0.56
CA ARG A 50 10.26 17.36 0.65
C ARG A 50 9.87 16.04 1.33
N GLY A 51 10.44 14.89 0.92
CA GLY A 51 9.99 13.56 1.36
C GLY A 51 10.99 12.78 2.20
N LEU A 52 10.44 11.86 3.00
CA LEU A 52 11.17 10.71 3.55
C LEU A 52 11.73 9.87 2.38
N PRO A 53 12.85 9.16 2.56
CA PRO A 53 13.37 8.25 1.54
C PRO A 53 12.32 7.22 1.13
N HIS A 54 12.27 6.87 -0.16
CA HIS A 54 11.45 5.77 -0.68
C HIS A 54 12.27 4.89 -1.62
N ALA A 55 11.90 3.61 -1.69
CA ALA A 55 12.57 2.63 -2.53
C ALA A 55 11.62 2.13 -3.61
N HIS A 56 12.09 2.09 -4.85
CA HIS A 56 11.50 1.29 -5.90
C HIS A 56 12.24 -0.04 -5.95
N ILE A 57 11.55 -1.15 -5.67
CA ILE A 57 12.14 -2.50 -5.63
C ILE A 57 11.50 -3.34 -6.73
N LEU A 58 12.31 -3.79 -7.69
CA LEU A 58 11.93 -4.75 -8.71
C LEU A 58 12.50 -6.12 -8.34
N VAL A 59 11.63 -7.12 -8.22
CA VAL A 59 11.99 -8.51 -7.89
C VAL A 59 11.74 -9.39 -9.12
N ILE A 60 12.75 -10.14 -9.54
CA ILE A 60 12.68 -11.12 -10.63
C ILE A 60 12.72 -12.50 -9.99
N LEU A 61 11.57 -13.19 -10.00
CA LEU A 61 11.43 -14.54 -9.46
C LEU A 61 11.89 -15.62 -10.44
N ALA A 62 12.28 -16.77 -9.89
CA ALA A 62 12.51 -17.99 -10.66
C ALA A 62 11.26 -18.38 -11.45
N GLU A 63 11.46 -19.01 -12.60
CA GLU A 63 10.38 -19.30 -13.55
C GLU A 63 9.23 -20.10 -12.91
N GLU A 64 9.57 -21.03 -12.03
CA GLU A 64 8.62 -21.91 -11.36
C GLU A 64 7.83 -21.19 -10.25
N ASP A 65 8.37 -20.07 -9.73
CA ASP A 65 7.76 -19.29 -8.65
C ASP A 65 7.00 -18.06 -9.17
N LYS A 66 6.95 -17.85 -10.49
CA LYS A 66 6.22 -16.71 -11.07
C LYS A 66 4.71 -16.84 -10.81
N PRO A 67 4.02 -15.77 -10.34
CA PRO A 67 2.60 -15.80 -10.05
C PRO A 67 1.75 -15.76 -11.33
N ARG A 68 1.61 -16.91 -11.99
CA ARG A 68 0.91 -17.04 -13.28
C ARG A 68 -0.58 -17.29 -13.17
N THR A 69 -1.02 -17.76 -12.00
CA THR A 69 -2.43 -18.05 -11.76
C THR A 69 -3.01 -16.99 -10.86
N ARG A 70 -4.31 -16.75 -11.07
CA ARG A 70 -5.10 -15.87 -10.20
C ARG A 70 -4.95 -16.25 -8.73
N GLN A 71 -4.98 -17.55 -8.42
CA GLN A 71 -4.91 -18.06 -7.06
C GLN A 71 -3.57 -17.74 -6.39
N ILE A 72 -2.46 -17.75 -7.14
CA ILE A 72 -1.16 -17.34 -6.61
C ILE A 72 -1.14 -15.82 -6.41
N ILE A 73 -1.62 -15.05 -7.38
CA ILE A 73 -1.72 -13.58 -7.26
C ILE A 73 -2.55 -13.18 -6.04
N ASP A 74 -3.72 -13.79 -5.86
CA ASP A 74 -4.64 -13.52 -4.74
C ASP A 74 -4.04 -13.89 -3.36
N LYS A 75 -2.98 -14.71 -3.31
CA LYS A 75 -2.22 -15.01 -2.08
C LYS A 75 -1.11 -14.00 -1.81
N MET A 76 -0.54 -13.42 -2.87
CA MET A 76 0.57 -12.47 -2.77
C MET A 76 0.11 -11.01 -2.63
N VAL A 77 -1.04 -10.68 -3.25
CA VAL A 77 -1.56 -9.31 -3.32
C VAL A 77 -2.97 -9.28 -2.75
N SER A 78 -3.20 -8.38 -1.81
CA SER A 78 -4.53 -8.04 -1.30
C SER A 78 -4.81 -6.56 -1.50
N VAL A 79 -6.02 -6.25 -1.95
CA VAL A 79 -6.60 -4.90 -1.99
C VAL A 79 -7.85 -4.81 -1.11
N GLU A 80 -7.96 -5.73 -0.15
CA GLU A 80 -9.00 -5.82 0.87
C GLU A 80 -8.39 -5.39 2.22
N LEU A 81 -9.15 -4.67 3.06
CA LEU A 81 -8.69 -4.36 4.41
C LEU A 81 -8.33 -5.64 5.18
N PRO A 82 -7.20 -5.63 5.93
CA PRO A 82 -6.86 -6.74 6.80
C PRO A 82 -7.97 -7.05 7.82
N ASP A 83 -8.00 -8.28 8.31
CA ASP A 83 -8.88 -8.62 9.42
C ASP A 83 -8.31 -8.03 10.72
N LYS A 84 -9.07 -7.15 11.37
CA LYS A 84 -8.68 -6.44 12.60
C LYS A 84 -8.39 -7.39 13.76
N GLU A 85 -9.14 -8.49 13.87
CA GLU A 85 -9.00 -9.44 14.99
C GLU A 85 -7.83 -10.40 14.74
N LYS A 86 -7.63 -10.83 13.49
CA LYS A 86 -6.56 -11.77 13.14
C LYS A 86 -5.20 -11.08 13.00
N ASN A 87 -5.16 -9.86 12.49
CA ASN A 87 -3.92 -9.13 12.19
C ASN A 87 -4.04 -7.66 12.62
N PRO A 88 -4.16 -7.36 13.93
CA PRO A 88 -4.42 -6.01 14.42
C PRO A 88 -3.35 -4.99 14.01
N GLN A 89 -2.07 -5.37 14.03
CA GLN A 89 -0.96 -4.49 13.64
C GLN A 89 -0.97 -4.16 12.14
N LEU A 90 -1.25 -5.16 11.29
CA LEU A 90 -1.36 -4.95 9.85
C LEU A 90 -2.58 -4.08 9.54
N TYR A 91 -3.71 -4.35 10.20
CA TYR A 91 -4.92 -3.53 10.10
C TYR A 91 -4.62 -2.08 10.43
N GLU A 92 -4.04 -1.80 11.62
CA GLU A 92 -3.69 -0.45 12.05
C GLU A 92 -2.75 0.25 11.06
N THR A 93 -1.73 -0.47 10.58
CA THR A 93 -0.78 0.06 9.59
C THR A 93 -1.48 0.44 8.29
N VAL A 94 -2.32 -0.46 7.74
CA VAL A 94 -3.05 -0.21 6.50
C VAL A 94 -4.04 0.94 6.66
N THR A 95 -4.83 0.96 7.75
CA THR A 95 -5.84 2.00 7.98
C THR A 95 -5.22 3.38 8.24
N THR A 96 -4.01 3.43 8.78
CA THR A 96 -3.30 4.67 9.06
C THR A 96 -2.54 5.20 7.84
N CYS A 97 -1.85 4.32 7.12
CA CYS A 97 -0.85 4.72 6.13
C CYS A 97 -1.29 4.51 4.67
N MET A 98 -2.24 3.62 4.41
CA MET A 98 -2.55 3.15 3.05
C MET A 98 -3.97 3.48 2.58
N ILE A 99 -4.74 4.21 3.39
CA ILE A 99 -6.09 4.66 3.02
C ILE A 99 -6.00 5.90 2.14
N HIS A 100 -6.66 5.85 0.99
CA HIS A 100 -6.83 7.05 0.20
C HIS A 100 -7.67 8.06 0.99
N GLY A 101 -7.09 9.24 1.20
CA GLY A 101 -7.70 10.30 1.99
C GLY A 101 -9.09 10.69 1.50
N PRO A 102 -9.84 11.41 2.34
CA PRO A 102 -11.17 11.85 1.98
C PRO A 102 -11.14 12.65 0.67
N CYS A 103 -11.82 12.13 -0.34
CA CYS A 103 -12.04 12.75 -1.63
C CYS A 103 -13.50 12.56 -2.07
N GLY A 104 -13.89 13.22 -3.15
CA GLY A 104 -15.23 13.14 -3.73
C GLY A 104 -16.06 14.38 -3.44
N ALA A 105 -17.38 14.26 -3.57
CA ALA A 105 -18.31 15.38 -3.39
C ALA A 105 -18.22 16.03 -2.00
N ALA A 106 -17.92 15.25 -0.95
CA ALA A 106 -17.73 15.75 0.40
C ALA A 106 -16.37 16.48 0.61
N TYR A 107 -15.42 16.31 -0.32
CA TYR A 107 -14.07 16.88 -0.25
C TYR A 107 -13.62 17.33 -1.64
N PRO A 108 -14.29 18.33 -2.24
CA PRO A 108 -14.06 18.74 -3.63
C PRO A 108 -12.69 19.39 -3.82
N ASP A 109 -12.11 19.97 -2.77
CA ASP A 109 -10.82 20.66 -2.78
C ASP A 109 -9.62 19.75 -2.48
N ALA A 110 -9.86 18.44 -2.31
CA ALA A 110 -8.75 17.50 -2.12
C ALA A 110 -7.81 17.53 -3.33
N VAL A 111 -6.50 17.45 -3.11
CA VAL A 111 -5.45 17.58 -4.15
C VAL A 111 -5.64 16.58 -5.32
N CYS A 112 -6.30 15.45 -5.06
CA CYS A 112 -6.60 14.46 -6.08
C CYS A 112 -7.82 14.80 -6.95
N MET A 113 -8.62 15.81 -6.62
CA MET A 113 -9.87 16.15 -7.31
C MET A 113 -9.61 17.11 -8.47
N LYS A 114 -10.16 16.79 -9.64
CA LYS A 114 -10.17 17.67 -10.81
C LYS A 114 -11.48 17.49 -11.58
N GLY A 115 -12.19 18.58 -11.84
CA GLY A 115 -13.49 18.53 -12.54
C GLY A 115 -14.53 17.65 -11.82
N GLY A 116 -14.58 17.73 -10.48
CA GLY A 116 -15.52 16.95 -9.66
C GLY A 116 -15.21 15.44 -9.55
N LYS A 117 -14.10 14.96 -10.14
CA LYS A 117 -13.69 13.55 -10.10
C LYS A 117 -12.33 13.39 -9.46
N CYS A 118 -12.15 12.30 -8.71
CA CYS A 118 -10.83 11.92 -8.22
C CYS A 118 -9.98 11.44 -9.41
N THR A 119 -8.88 12.13 -9.69
CA THR A 119 -7.91 11.80 -10.75
C THR A 119 -7.24 10.44 -10.57
N LYS A 120 -7.29 9.87 -9.36
CA LYS A 120 -6.79 8.53 -9.05
C LYS A 120 -7.87 7.44 -9.22
N GLY A 121 -9.10 7.84 -9.54
CA GLY A 121 -10.23 6.94 -9.79
C GLY A 121 -10.79 6.28 -8.53
N PHE A 122 -10.84 7.02 -7.42
CA PHE A 122 -11.53 6.57 -6.19
C PHE A 122 -13.00 7.03 -6.16
N PRO A 123 -13.91 6.24 -5.55
CA PRO A 123 -13.66 4.89 -5.03
C PRO A 123 -13.42 3.87 -6.16
N LYS A 124 -12.60 2.85 -5.89
CA LYS A 124 -12.31 1.78 -6.85
C LYS A 124 -13.46 0.78 -6.88
N THR A 125 -13.84 0.34 -8.07
CA THR A 125 -14.90 -0.66 -8.25
C THR A 125 -14.54 -1.97 -7.54
N LEU A 126 -15.54 -2.59 -6.91
CA LEU A 126 -15.42 -3.93 -6.35
C LEU A 126 -15.21 -4.97 -7.45
N SER A 127 -14.50 -6.04 -7.14
CA SER A 127 -14.29 -7.18 -8.03
C SER A 127 -14.20 -8.47 -7.23
N GLU A 128 -15.09 -9.42 -7.53
CA GLU A 128 -15.12 -10.73 -6.86
C GLU A 128 -13.90 -11.61 -7.15
N VAL A 129 -13.20 -11.33 -8.25
CA VAL A 129 -12.03 -12.09 -8.70
C VAL A 129 -10.96 -11.16 -9.25
N THR A 130 -9.69 -11.55 -9.16
CA THR A 130 -8.62 -10.88 -9.91
C THR A 130 -8.76 -11.20 -11.39
N LYS A 131 -8.78 -10.17 -12.24
CA LYS A 131 -8.89 -10.29 -13.69
C LYS A 131 -7.57 -9.84 -14.33
N GLY A 132 -7.05 -10.66 -15.23
CA GLY A 132 -5.90 -10.31 -16.06
C GLY A 132 -6.26 -9.24 -17.08
N ASN A 133 -5.31 -8.33 -17.32
CA ASN A 133 -5.18 -7.44 -18.49
C ASN A 133 -6.46 -6.97 -19.20
N VAL A 134 -7.17 -5.98 -18.64
CA VAL A 134 -8.25 -5.28 -19.36
C VAL A 134 -7.73 -3.99 -20.06
N ALA A 135 -6.58 -3.44 -19.64
CA ALA A 135 -5.98 -2.23 -20.22
C ALA A 135 -4.52 -2.00 -19.78
N GLY A 136 -3.70 -3.06 -19.67
CA GLY A 136 -2.31 -2.98 -19.20
C GLY A 136 -2.10 -3.03 -17.69
N TYR A 137 -3.18 -3.02 -16.89
CA TYR A 137 -3.14 -3.23 -15.44
C TYR A 137 -4.11 -4.34 -15.01
N PRO A 138 -3.73 -5.19 -14.03
CA PRO A 138 -4.65 -6.16 -13.45
C PRO A 138 -5.72 -5.45 -12.62
N VAL A 139 -6.93 -6.00 -12.63
CA VAL A 139 -7.98 -5.65 -11.67
C VAL A 139 -7.93 -6.68 -10.56
N TYR A 140 -7.40 -6.33 -9.39
CA TYR A 140 -7.30 -7.26 -8.26
C TYR A 140 -8.66 -7.52 -7.61
N ARG A 141 -8.79 -8.70 -6.98
CA ARG A 141 -9.95 -9.06 -6.17
C ARG A 141 -10.11 -8.08 -5.01
N ARG A 142 -11.25 -7.41 -4.97
CA ARG A 142 -11.70 -6.48 -3.94
C ARG A 142 -13.18 -6.74 -3.67
N ARG A 143 -13.49 -7.67 -2.78
CA ARG A 143 -14.88 -8.06 -2.47
C ARG A 143 -15.52 -7.07 -1.53
N ARG A 144 -16.85 -7.07 -1.46
CA ARG A 144 -17.54 -6.32 -0.41
C ARG A 144 -17.37 -7.04 0.93
N ARG A 145 -17.08 -6.30 2.01
CA ARG A 145 -17.12 -6.87 3.37
C ARG A 145 -18.56 -7.18 3.78
N ALA A 146 -18.77 -8.16 4.67
CA ALA A 146 -20.07 -8.41 5.29
C ALA A 146 -20.59 -7.16 6.02
N ALA A 147 -21.91 -7.06 6.20
CA ALA A 147 -22.56 -5.88 6.75
C ALA A 147 -21.93 -5.44 8.09
N GLY A 148 -21.55 -4.16 8.17
CA GLY A 148 -20.74 -3.60 9.25
C GLY A 148 -19.74 -2.60 8.67
N VAL A 149 -20.10 -1.33 8.71
CA VAL A 149 -19.32 -0.23 8.13
C VAL A 149 -17.95 -0.13 8.79
N VAL A 150 -16.86 -0.18 8.01
CA VAL A 150 -15.55 0.23 8.53
C VAL A 150 -15.49 1.75 8.47
N LEU A 151 -15.60 2.39 9.63
CA LEU A 151 -15.40 3.82 9.77
C LEU A 151 -13.92 4.10 10.00
N ILE A 152 -13.29 4.76 9.02
CA ILE A 152 -11.94 5.27 9.14
C ILE A 152 -12.03 6.79 9.01
N ASN A 153 -11.63 7.51 10.06
CA ASN A 153 -11.69 8.97 10.12
C ASN A 153 -13.10 9.53 9.82
N GLY A 154 -14.15 8.87 10.34
CA GLY A 154 -15.54 9.29 10.16
C GLY A 154 -16.14 9.01 8.77
N LYS A 155 -15.42 8.32 7.88
CA LYS A 155 -15.89 7.92 6.56
C LYS A 155 -16.05 6.40 6.47
N GLU A 156 -17.15 5.99 5.84
CA GLU A 156 -17.42 4.59 5.50
C GLU A 156 -16.56 4.12 4.33
N TYR A 157 -15.93 2.96 4.52
CA TYR A 157 -15.24 2.20 3.48
C TYR A 157 -15.95 0.87 3.24
N ASP A 158 -16.14 0.55 1.95
CA ASP A 158 -16.87 -0.63 1.47
C ASP A 158 -16.03 -1.92 1.48
N ASN A 159 -14.70 -1.79 1.56
CA ASN A 159 -13.71 -2.80 1.91
C ASN A 159 -12.30 -2.22 2.02
#